data_AF-A0A956LY39-F1
#
_entry.id   AF-A0A956LY39-F1
#
_cell.length_a   1.000
_cell.length_b   1.000
_cell.length_c   1.000
_cell.angle_alpha   90.00
_cell.angle_beta   90.00
_cell.angle_gamma   90.00
#
_symmetry.space_group_name_H-M   'P 1'
#
loop_
_entity.id
_entity.type
_entity.pdbx_description
1 polymer ?
#
loop_
_entity_poly.entity_id
_entity_poly.type
_entity_poly.pdbx_seq_one_letter_code
_entity_poly.pdbx_strand_id
1 'polypeptide(L)' 'MSAWTWSRFRFLLGLVLVLATIATAVSAKILVPMDLEQSDHLRAYGVAYRALQRGESVEWLLNYRGGSFLLEDVPANE' A
#
# COMPACT_ATOMS: atom_id res chain seq x y z
N MET A 1 13.63 38.46 -18.76
CA MET A 1 13.65 36.99 -18.54
C MET A 1 13.56 36.32 -19.89
N SER A 2 14.48 35.41 -20.24
CA SER A 2 14.55 34.84 -21.59
C SER A 2 13.47 33.77 -21.82
N ALA A 3 12.99 33.60 -23.05
CA ALA A 3 11.99 32.58 -23.41
C ALA A 3 12.40 31.15 -22.98
N TRP A 4 13.71 30.92 -22.87
CA TRP A 4 14.31 29.68 -22.41
C TRP A 4 14.01 29.35 -20.93
N THR A 5 13.92 30.35 -20.04
CA THR A 5 13.56 30.10 -18.63
C THR A 5 12.11 29.67 -18.49
N TRP A 6 11.23 30.16 -19.38
CA TRP A 6 9.81 29.83 -19.39
C TRP A 6 9.52 28.40 -19.85
N SER A 7 10.25 27.91 -20.86
CA SER A 7 10.12 26.52 -21.32
C SER A 7 10.53 25.52 -20.24
N ARG A 8 11.63 25.80 -19.52
CA ARG A 8 12.10 24.98 -18.38
C ARG A 8 11.12 24.96 -17.22
N PHE A 9 10.54 26.11 -16.87
CA PHE A 9 9.53 26.19 -15.82
C PHE A 9 8.29 25.36 -16.14
N ARG A 10 7.77 25.44 -17.38
CA ARG A 10 6.62 24.64 -17.82
C ARG A 10 6.91 23.14 -17.79
N PHE A 11 8.12 22.73 -18.17
CA PHE A 11 8.54 21.34 -18.11
C PHE A 11 8.61 20.83 -16.66
N LEU A 12 9.26 21.59 -15.77
CA LEU A 12 9.34 21.24 -14.35
C LEU A 12 7.97 21.19 -13.69
N LEU A 13 7.08 22.14 -14.01
CA LEU A 13 5.70 22.13 -13.54
C LEU A 13 4.95 20.88 -14.03
N GLY A 14 5.09 20.53 -15.31
CA GLY A 14 4.52 19.30 -15.86
C GLY A 14 5.05 18.04 -15.16
N LEU A 15 6.36 17.98 -14.90
CA LEU A 15 6.98 16.87 -14.17
C LEU A 15 6.43 16.76 -12.74
N VAL A 16 6.32 17.88 -12.02
CA VAL A 16 5.76 17.90 -10.66
C VAL A 16 4.31 17.43 -10.65
N LEU A 17 3.50 17.86 -11.61
CA LEU A 17 2.11 17.42 -11.72
C LEU A 17 2.00 15.92 -12.00
N VAL A 18 2.85 15.36 -12.87
CA VAL A 18 2.90 13.92 -13.13
C VAL A 18 3.34 13.13 -11.88
N LEU A 19 4.34 13.61 -11.14
CA LEU A 19 4.78 12.95 -9.92
C LEU A 19 3.70 13.00 -8.82
N ALA A 20 2.96 14.10 -8.73
CA ALA A 20 1.86 14.25 -7.76
C ALA A 20 0.72 13.25 -8.01
N THR A 21 0.35 12.99 -9.27
CA THR A 21 -0.71 12.02 -9.59
C THR A 21 -0.28 10.58 -9.33
N ILE A 22 0.99 10.24 -9.58
CA ILE A 22 1.54 8.91 -9.24
C ILE A 22 1.52 8.70 -7.72
N ALA A 23 1.88 9.72 -6.94
CA ALA A 23 1.89 9.62 -5.48
C ALA A 23 0.50 9.29 -4.89
N THR A 24 -0.58 9.79 -5.50
CA THR A 24 -1.96 9.49 -5.07
C THR A 24 -2.49 8.13 -5.54
N ALA A 25 -1.81 7.48 -6.49
CA ALA A 25 -2.22 6.18 -7.02
C ALA A 25 -1.70 5.00 -6.18
N VAL A 26 -0.81 5.24 -5.22
CA VAL A 26 -0.27 4.21 -4.33
C VAL A 26 -1.17 4.08 -3.11
N SER A 27 -1.78 2.91 -2.95
CA SER A 27 -2.54 2.57 -1.73
C SER A 27 -1.62 1.97 -0.67
N ALA A 28 -1.84 2.32 0.60
CA ALA A 28 -1.15 1.71 1.72
C ALA A 28 -1.62 0.26 1.91
N LYS A 29 -0.69 -0.60 2.33
CA LYS A 29 -0.99 -1.99 2.65
C LYS A 29 -0.52 -2.32 4.06
N ILE A 30 -1.31 -3.12 4.76
CA ILE A 30 -1.03 -3.59 6.12
C ILE A 30 -0.38 -4.96 6.02
N LEU A 31 0.85 -5.07 6.53
CA LEU A 31 1.52 -6.34 6.72
C LEU A 31 1.13 -6.94 8.07
N VAL A 32 0.60 -8.15 8.06
CA VAL A 32 0.34 -8.98 9.25
C VAL A 32 1.43 -10.06 9.31
N PRO A 33 2.50 -9.84 10.11
CA PRO A 33 3.60 -10.79 10.18
C PRO A 33 3.21 -12.03 10.99
N MET A 34 3.81 -13.16 10.62
CA MET A 34 3.67 -14.44 11.35
C MET A 34 5.05 -15.02 11.70
N ASP A 35 6.07 -14.19 11.85
CA ASP A 35 7.36 -14.65 12.39
C ASP A 35 7.31 -14.70 13.92
N LEU A 36 8.48 -14.87 14.53
CA LEU A 36 8.64 -15.09 15.97
C LEU A 36 8.15 -13.92 16.84
N GLU A 37 7.88 -12.74 16.27
CA GLU A 37 7.25 -11.63 17.00
C GLU A 37 5.77 -11.89 17.29
N GLN A 38 5.10 -12.74 16.49
CA GLN A 38 3.70 -13.12 16.65
C GLN A 38 3.58 -14.47 17.37
N SER A 39 3.25 -14.44 18.67
CA SER A 39 3.09 -15.65 19.49
C SER A 39 1.87 -16.52 19.14
N ASP A 40 0.88 -15.95 18.45
CA ASP A 40 -0.36 -16.65 18.07
C ASP A 40 -0.68 -16.41 16.59
N HIS A 41 -0.28 -17.36 15.73
CA HIS A 41 -0.55 -17.29 14.30
C HIS A 41 -2.04 -17.40 13.97
N LEU A 42 -2.88 -17.99 14.82
CA LEU A 42 -4.33 -18.08 14.57
C LEU A 42 -4.97 -16.69 14.55
N ARG A 43 -4.42 -15.71 15.28
CA ARG A 43 -4.85 -14.31 15.17
C ARG A 43 -4.61 -13.74 13.78
N ALA A 44 -3.47 -14.04 13.15
CA ALA A 44 -3.18 -13.58 11.79
C ALA A 44 -4.18 -14.15 10.78
N TYR A 45 -4.51 -15.45 10.90
CA TYR A 45 -5.59 -16.06 10.12
C TYR A 45 -6.96 -15.44 10.42
N GLY A 46 -7.25 -15.09 11.67
CA GLY A 46 -8.48 -14.39 12.06
C GLY A 46 -8.62 -13.01 11.40
N VAL A 47 -7.52 -12.25 11.29
CA VAL A 47 -7.49 -10.97 10.57
C VAL A 47 -7.73 -11.19 9.08
N ALA A 48 -7.02 -12.13 8.45
CA ALA A 48 -7.22 -12.46 7.04
C ALA A 48 -8.66 -12.93 6.76
N TYR A 49 -9.21 -13.80 7.62
CA TYR A 49 -10.59 -14.28 7.49
C TYR A 49 -11.62 -13.16 7.58
N ARG A 50 -11.46 -12.21 8.51
CA ARG A 50 -12.36 -11.06 8.65
C ARG A 50 -12.33 -10.15 7.41
N ALA A 51 -11.15 -9.94 6.83
CA ALA A 51 -11.03 -9.17 5.59
C ALA A 51 -11.75 -9.88 4.43
N LEU A 52 -11.51 -11.18 4.27
CA LEU A 52 -12.21 -11.99 3.28
C LEU A 52 -13.74 -11.97 3.47
N GLN A 53 -14.24 -11.95 4.71
CA GLN A 53 -15.68 -11.83 5.01
C GLN A 53 -16.27 -10.48 4.55
N ARG A 54 -15.48 -9.40 4.54
CA ARG A 54 -15.89 -8.09 3.99
C ARG A 54 -15.75 -8.02 2.46
N GLY A 55 -15.37 -9.12 1.81
CA GLY A 55 -15.12 -9.16 0.37
C GLY A 55 -13.78 -8.54 -0.05
N GLU A 56 -12.91 -8.22 0.91
CA GLU A 56 -11.57 -7.71 0.63
C GLU A 56 -10.65 -8.84 0.15
N SER A 57 -9.64 -8.47 -0.62
CA SER A 57 -8.59 -9.41 -1.02
C SER A 57 -7.47 -9.46 0.02
N VAL A 58 -6.85 -10.63 0.16
CA VAL A 58 -5.69 -10.84 1.04
C VAL A 58 -4.61 -11.54 0.23
N GLU A 59 -3.41 -10.97 0.21
CA GLU A 59 -2.25 -11.62 -0.40
C GLU A 59 -1.53 -12.45 0.65
N TRP A 60 -1.26 -13.72 0.33
CA TRP A 60 -0.50 -14.61 1.20
C TRP A 60 0.96 -14.69 0.75
N LEU A 61 1.85 -14.14 1.55
CA LEU A 61 3.30 -14.19 1.36
C LEU A 61 3.88 -15.44 2.03
N LEU A 62 3.85 -16.58 1.32
CA LEU A 62 4.25 -17.88 1.87
C LEU A 62 5.70 -17.92 2.41
N ASN A 63 6.61 -17.21 1.75
CA ASN A 63 8.05 -17.26 2.03
C ASN A 63 8.60 -15.98 2.63
N TYR A 64 7.75 -15.16 3.27
CA TYR A 64 8.16 -13.91 3.91
C TYR A 64 7.77 -13.93 5.39
N ARG A 65 8.74 -13.66 6.27
CA ARG A 65 8.56 -13.67 7.74
C ARG A 65 7.82 -14.91 8.26
N GLY A 66 8.21 -16.11 7.83
CA GLY A 66 7.56 -17.37 8.25
C GLY A 66 6.16 -17.61 7.68
N GLY A 67 5.77 -16.81 6.68
CA GLY A 67 4.39 -16.64 6.23
C GLY A 67 3.89 -15.26 6.66
N SER A 68 3.16 -14.55 5.81
CA SER A 68 2.54 -13.28 6.20
C SER A 68 1.32 -12.99 5.34
N PHE A 69 0.42 -12.17 5.85
CA PHE A 69 -0.68 -11.63 5.06
C PHE A 69 -0.43 -10.15 4.76
N LEU A 70 -0.76 -9.75 3.54
CA LEU A 70 -0.79 -8.35 3.14
C LEU A 70 -2.24 -8.01 2.82
N LEU A 71 -2.74 -6.97 3.48
CA LEU A 71 -4.12 -6.48 3.34
C LEU A 71 -4.10 -5.05 2.83
N GLU A 72 -5.16 -4.62 2.16
CA GLU A 72 -5.35 -3.20 1.87
C GLU A 72 -5.62 -2.43 3.18
N ASP A 73 -5.08 -1.22 3.30
CA ASP A 73 -5.40 -0.30 4.40
C ASP A 73 -6.76 0.36 4.14
N VAL A 74 -7.82 -0.45 4.22
CA VAL A 74 -9.20 0.02 4.07
C VAL A 74 -9.65 0.56 5.43
N PRO A 75 -10.10 1.82 5.51
CA PRO A 75 -10.57 2.38 6.76
C PRO A 75 -11.82 1.62 7.22
N ALA A 76 -11.90 1.33 8.52
CA ALA A 76 -12.83 0.35 9.12
C ALA A 76 -14.32 0.77 9.14
N ASN A 77 -14.74 1.67 8.26
CA ASN A 77 -16.04 2.31 8.27
C ASN A 77 -16.82 2.08 6.97
N GLU A 78 -17.38 0.87 6.85
CA GLU A 78 -18.77 0.57 6.40
C GLU A 78 -19.26 -0.71 7.09
#